data_AF-A0A0J1JJ11-F1
#
_entry.id   AF-A0A0J1JJ11-F1
#
_cell.length_a   1.000
_cell.length_b   1.000
_cell.length_c   1.000
_cell.angle_alpha   90.00
_cell.angle_beta   90.00
_cell.angle_gamma   90.00
#
_symmetry.space_group_name_H-M   'P 1'
#
loop_
_entity.id
_entity.type
_entity.pdbx_description
1 polymer ?
#
loop_
_entity_poly.entity_id
_entity_poly.type
_entity_poly.pdbx_seq_one_letter_code
_entity_poly.pdbx_strand_id
1 'polypeptide(L)'
;MLHHSFKELFWRNFDSIPQAAAWFHVRDITVKRWLSGEVDVNPMAEKLLIIRARGYMPDDTRWRGFRIDEEYCVIITPEGRRLTPSELMSWATRADEYHTLKRLYELDYVPVRSHVVAQLPFRGGRRINEPLHETISKQKKKQYRQIQAKHAEKKRRNQLS
;
A
#
# COMPACT_ATOMS: atom_id res chain seq x y z
N MET A 1 9.82 -1.38 28.23
CA MET A 1 10.71 -0.21 28.38
C MET A 1 10.83 0.09 29.88
N LEU A 2 11.87 0.80 30.33
CA LEU A 2 11.80 1.43 31.66
C LEU A 2 10.60 2.41 31.64
N HIS A 3 9.72 2.35 32.64
CA HIS A 3 8.51 3.19 32.75
C HIS A 3 8.78 4.67 32.43
N HIS A 4 9.95 5.18 32.83
CA HIS A 4 10.42 6.53 32.51
C HIS A 4 10.54 6.81 31.01
N SER A 5 11.17 5.92 30.24
CA SER A 5 11.36 6.08 28.79
C SER A 5 10.03 6.08 28.03
N PHE A 6 9.08 5.25 28.45
CA PHE A 6 7.73 5.26 27.87
C PHE A 6 7.03 6.59 28.12
N LYS A 7 7.08 7.09 29.36
CA LYS A 7 6.47 8.36 29.76
C LYS A 7 7.06 9.56 28.99
N GLU A 8 8.37 9.63 28.83
CA GLU A 8 9.01 10.68 28.04
C GLU A 8 8.57 10.61 26.57
N LEU A 9 8.60 9.42 25.97
CA LEU A 9 8.22 9.23 24.58
C LEU A 9 6.74 9.53 24.35
N PHE A 10 5.89 9.21 25.33
CA PHE A 10 4.46 9.49 25.31
C PHE A 10 4.20 10.99 25.16
N TRP A 11 4.78 11.81 26.04
CA TRP A 11 4.55 13.26 26.04
C TRP A 11 5.23 13.99 24.87
N ARG A 12 6.14 13.34 24.15
CA ARG A 12 6.66 13.85 22.87
C ARG A 12 5.70 13.63 21.70
N ASN A 13 4.80 12.66 21.79
CA ASN A 13 3.93 12.25 20.67
C ASN A 13 2.46 12.64 20.86
N PHE A 14 2.03 12.90 22.09
CA PHE A 14 0.65 13.23 22.43
C PHE A 14 0.59 14.44 23.35
N ASP A 15 -0.33 15.35 23.05
CA ASP A 15 -0.57 16.55 23.86
C ASP A 15 -1.53 16.27 25.03
N SER A 16 -2.32 15.20 24.93
CA SER A 16 -3.32 14.87 25.94
C SER A 16 -3.55 13.36 26.13
N ILE A 17 -3.99 12.97 27.32
CA ILE A 17 -4.35 11.58 27.66
C ILE A 17 -5.50 11.05 26.78
N PRO A 18 -6.60 11.81 26.54
CA PRO A 18 -7.69 11.32 25.70
C PRO A 18 -7.25 11.05 24.26
N GLN A 19 -6.36 11.89 23.69
CA GLN A 19 -5.80 11.70 22.36
C GLN A 19 -5.02 10.37 22.28
N ALA A 20 -4.15 10.12 23.27
CA ALA A 20 -3.40 8.89 23.32
C ALA A 20 -4.30 7.66 23.55
N ALA A 21 -5.30 7.77 24.43
CA ALA A 21 -6.26 6.71 24.71
C ALA A 21 -7.05 6.32 23.45
N ALA A 22 -7.51 7.31 22.68
CA ALA A 22 -8.15 7.10 21.39
C ALA A 22 -7.22 6.39 20.39
N TRP A 23 -5.94 6.78 20.33
CA TRP A 23 -4.96 6.18 19.43
C TRP A 23 -4.60 4.74 19.80
N PHE A 24 -4.42 4.45 21.09
CA PHE A 24 -4.18 3.10 21.60
C PHE A 24 -5.44 2.23 21.65
N HIS A 25 -6.62 2.80 21.35
CA HIS A 25 -7.92 2.13 21.50
C HIS A 25 -8.17 1.58 22.91
N VAL A 26 -7.81 2.35 23.93
CA VAL A 26 -8.04 2.04 25.35
C VAL A 26 -8.82 3.14 26.05
N ARG A 27 -9.22 2.92 27.30
CA ARG A 27 -9.83 3.96 28.14
C ARG A 27 -8.74 4.87 28.73
N ASP A 28 -9.07 6.14 28.96
CA ASP A 28 -8.18 7.13 29.58
C ASP A 28 -7.56 6.66 30.89
N ILE A 29 -8.34 5.94 31.72
CA ILE A 29 -7.87 5.42 33.00
C ILE A 29 -6.73 4.41 32.83
N THR A 30 -6.71 3.64 31.74
CA THR A 30 -5.64 2.70 31.42
C THR A 30 -4.34 3.45 31.15
N VAL A 31 -4.40 4.52 30.37
CA VAL A 31 -3.24 5.37 30.09
C VAL A 31 -2.75 6.06 31.37
N LYS A 32 -3.65 6.54 32.23
CA LYS A 32 -3.28 7.12 33.53
C LYS A 32 -2.49 6.14 34.39
N ARG A 33 -2.94 4.88 34.47
CA ARG A 33 -2.25 3.80 35.21
C ARG A 33 -0.86 3.47 34.64
N TRP A 34 -0.72 3.50 33.32
CA TRP A 34 0.58 3.32 32.66
C TRP A 34 1.55 4.46 32.96
N LEU A 35 1.08 5.71 33.08
CA LEU A 35 1.91 6.89 33.33
C LEU A 35 2.25 7.12 34.81
N SER A 36 1.45 6.55 35.72
CA SER A 36 1.69 6.54 37.16
C SER A 36 2.59 5.38 37.60
N GLY A 37 2.71 4.33 36.78
CA GLY A 37 3.46 3.12 37.11
C GLY A 37 2.70 2.16 38.03
N GLU A 38 1.38 2.36 38.18
CA GLU A 38 0.51 1.45 38.95
C GLU A 38 0.40 0.09 38.26
N VAL A 39 0.48 0.08 36.92
CA VAL A 39 0.41 -1.13 36.09
C VAL A 39 1.46 -1.05 35.00
N ASP A 40 2.07 -2.19 34.68
CA ASP A 40 2.99 -2.32 33.56
C ASP A 40 2.32 -1.92 32.23
N VAL A 41 3.11 -1.26 31.38
CA VAL A 41 2.66 -0.86 30.05
C VAL A 41 2.48 -2.11 29.20
N ASN A 42 1.36 -2.18 28.46
CA ASN A 42 1.17 -3.25 27.50
C ASN A 42 2.34 -3.25 26.48
N PRO A 43 3.09 -4.36 26.29
CA PRO A 43 4.18 -4.41 25.34
C PRO A 43 3.81 -4.00 23.91
N MET A 44 2.55 -4.21 23.52
CA MET A 44 2.03 -3.76 22.23
C MET A 44 1.92 -2.23 22.16
N ALA A 45 1.46 -1.58 23.23
CA ALA A 45 1.39 -0.12 23.30
C ALA A 45 2.79 0.51 23.21
N GLU A 46 3.79 -0.08 23.87
CA GLU A 46 5.19 0.37 23.72
C GLU A 46 5.66 0.26 22.27
N LYS A 47 5.42 -0.88 21.60
CA LYS A 47 5.82 -1.10 20.21
C LYS A 47 5.14 -0.11 19.26
N LEU A 48 3.83 0.09 19.42
CA LEU A 48 3.07 1.06 18.63
C LEU A 48 3.64 2.47 18.81
N LEU A 49 3.90 2.89 20.05
CA LEU A 49 4.48 4.19 20.32
C LEU A 49 5.85 4.37 19.65
N ILE A 50 6.69 3.34 19.62
CA ILE A 50 7.99 3.38 18.92
C ILE A 50 7.79 3.52 17.40
N ILE A 51 6.85 2.77 16.81
CA ILE A 51 6.54 2.84 15.37
C ILE A 51 6.08 4.26 15.01
N ARG A 52 5.21 4.85 15.83
CA ARG A 52 4.75 6.25 15.67
C ARG A 52 5.89 7.24 15.79
N ALA A 53 6.69 7.13 16.85
CA ALA A 53 7.79 8.05 17.13
C ALA A 53 8.88 8.04 16.04
N ARG A 54 9.05 6.91 15.33
CA ARG A 54 9.95 6.79 14.18
C ARG A 54 9.33 7.27 12.86
N GLY A 55 8.04 7.59 12.84
CA GLY A 55 7.33 7.99 11.62
C GLY A 55 7.08 6.85 10.64
N TYR A 56 7.13 5.59 11.09
CA TYR A 56 6.90 4.43 10.21
C TYR A 56 5.43 4.21 9.87
N MET A 57 4.53 4.66 10.73
CA MET A 57 3.09 4.55 10.49
C MET A 57 2.44 5.93 10.62
N PRO A 58 1.99 6.51 9.51
CA PRO A 58 1.22 7.74 9.54
C PRO A 58 -0.19 7.46 10.06
N ASP A 59 -0.66 8.29 10.98
CA ASP A 59 -1.96 8.19 11.65
C ASP A 59 -3.03 9.12 11.05
N ASP A 60 -2.68 9.85 9.99
CA ASP A 60 -3.54 10.81 9.33
C ASP A 60 -4.56 10.12 8.40
N THR A 61 -5.79 10.64 8.39
CA THR A 61 -6.88 10.23 7.48
C THR A 61 -6.50 10.18 6.00
N ARG A 62 -5.52 10.99 5.56
CA ARG A 62 -4.97 10.98 4.19
C ARG A 62 -4.33 9.65 3.79
N TRP A 63 -3.90 8.85 4.78
CA TRP A 63 -3.32 7.53 4.55
C TRP A 63 -4.36 6.41 4.56
N ARG A 64 -5.65 6.74 4.67
CA ARG A 64 -6.73 5.76 4.62
C ARG A 64 -6.71 5.00 3.29
N GLY A 65 -6.72 3.66 3.38
CA GLY A 65 -6.74 2.76 2.24
C GLY A 65 -5.36 2.43 1.67
N PHE A 66 -4.30 3.12 2.12
CA PHE A 66 -2.93 2.68 1.85
C PHE A 66 -2.63 1.41 2.64
N ARG A 67 -1.91 0.48 2.02
CA ARG A 67 -1.49 -0.79 2.62
C ARG A 67 -0.02 -1.05 2.32
N ILE A 68 0.62 -1.84 3.16
CA ILE A 68 1.98 -2.32 2.92
C ILE A 68 1.87 -3.80 2.57
N ASP A 69 2.49 -4.19 1.46
CA ASP A 69 2.68 -5.59 1.09
C ASP A 69 4.03 -6.05 1.65
N GLU A 70 4.00 -6.87 2.69
CA GLU A 70 5.20 -7.33 3.39
C GLU A 70 6.03 -8.32 2.56
N GLU A 71 5.41 -9.08 1.65
CA GLU A 71 6.12 -10.06 0.82
C GLU A 71 6.98 -9.36 -0.24
N TYR A 72 6.45 -8.31 -0.85
CA TYR A 72 7.11 -7.57 -1.93
C TYR A 72 7.74 -6.25 -1.47
N CYS A 73 7.57 -5.86 -0.20
CA CYS A 73 8.02 -4.59 0.37
C CYS A 73 7.56 -3.37 -0.46
N VAL A 74 6.28 -3.36 -0.88
CA VAL A 74 5.70 -2.27 -1.68
C VAL A 74 4.54 -1.59 -0.97
N ILE A 75 4.32 -0.30 -1.29
CA ILE A 75 3.13 0.44 -0.84
C ILE A 75 2.01 0.22 -1.86
N ILE A 76 0.87 -0.24 -1.40
CA ILE A 76 -0.37 -0.38 -2.17
C ILE A 76 -1.23 0.85 -1.90
N THR A 77 -1.55 1.60 -2.95
CA THR A 77 -2.47 2.74 -2.91
C THR A 77 -3.93 2.28 -2.78
N PRO A 78 -4.87 3.17 -2.37
CA PRO A 78 -6.30 2.85 -2.34
C PRO A 78 -6.86 2.38 -3.69
N GLU A 79 -6.27 2.84 -4.80
CA GLU A 79 -6.63 2.45 -6.17
C GLU A 79 -6.03 1.09 -6.60
N GLY A 80 -5.24 0.44 -5.72
CA GLY A 80 -4.61 -0.85 -5.99
C GLY A 80 -3.28 -0.78 -6.72
N ARG A 81 -2.78 0.42 -7.05
CA ARG A 81 -1.42 0.60 -7.61
C ARG A 81 -0.38 0.24 -6.56
N ARG A 82 0.64 -0.51 -6.98
CA ARG A 82 1.81 -0.88 -6.17
C ARG A 82 2.95 0.08 -6.48
N LEU A 83 3.60 0.61 -5.45
CA LEU A 83 4.71 1.55 -5.55
C LEU A 83 5.91 0.96 -4.81
N THR A 84 6.99 0.72 -5.55
CA THR A 84 8.27 0.32 -4.96
C THR A 84 8.99 1.53 -4.34
N PRO A 85 9.90 1.34 -3.37
CA PRO A 85 10.69 2.44 -2.81
C PRO A 85 11.47 3.24 -3.87
N SER A 86 12.02 2.56 -4.88
CA SER A 86 12.73 3.22 -5.99
C SER A 86 11.81 4.12 -6.82
N GLU A 87 10.59 3.67 -7.11
CA GLU A 87 9.60 4.50 -7.81
C GLU A 87 9.19 5.72 -7.00
N LEU A 88 9.00 5.56 -5.69
CA LEU A 88 8.67 6.67 -4.78
C LEU A 88 9.79 7.73 -4.75
N MET A 89 11.05 7.30 -4.68
CA MET A 89 12.20 8.22 -4.72
C MET A 89 12.26 9.02 -6.03
N SER A 90 11.95 8.37 -7.15
CA SER A 90 11.94 9.03 -8.46
C SER A 90 10.70 9.90 -8.73
N TRP A 91 9.69 9.86 -7.87
CA TRP A 91 8.38 10.46 -8.15
C TRP A 91 8.45 11.98 -8.29
N ALA A 92 9.20 12.66 -7.41
CA ALA A 92 9.39 14.10 -7.46
C ALA A 92 10.06 14.54 -8.77
N THR A 93 11.18 13.91 -9.12
CA THR A 93 11.91 14.19 -10.37
C THR A 93 11.03 13.97 -11.60
N ARG A 94 10.24 12.88 -11.63
CA ARG A 94 9.30 12.61 -12.73
C ARG A 94 8.23 13.70 -12.85
N ALA A 95 7.74 14.23 -11.73
CA ALA A 95 6.76 15.32 -11.74
C ALA A 95 7.40 16.63 -12.26
N ASP A 96 8.63 16.92 -11.87
CA ASP A 96 9.36 18.11 -12.33
C ASP A 96 9.68 18.07 -13.82
N GLU A 97 10.17 16.92 -14.31
CA GLU A 97 10.41 16.65 -15.73
C GLU A 97 9.12 16.82 -16.54
N TYR A 98 8.01 16.27 -16.03
CA TYR A 98 6.70 16.38 -16.65
C TYR A 98 6.27 17.84 -16.81
N HIS A 99 6.36 18.65 -15.75
CA HIS A 99 5.96 20.05 -15.79
C HIS A 99 6.88 20.89 -16.68
N THR A 100 8.17 20.56 -16.73
CA THR A 100 9.14 21.22 -17.62
C THR A 100 8.82 20.93 -19.09
N LEU A 101 8.60 19.66 -19.43
CA LEU A 101 8.23 19.26 -20.78
C LEU A 101 6.88 19.85 -21.21
N LYS A 102 5.90 19.90 -20.30
CA LYS A 102 4.60 20.53 -20.56
C LYS A 102 4.75 22.02 -20.90
N ARG A 103 5.64 22.73 -20.20
CA ARG A 103 5.92 24.16 -20.48
C ARG A 103 6.64 24.36 -21.81
N LEU A 104 7.60 23.50 -22.14
CA LEU A 104 8.40 23.61 -23.36
C LEU A 104 7.63 23.29 -24.63
N TYR A 105 6.71 22.31 -24.56
CA TYR A 105 6.05 21.76 -25.74
C TYR A 105 4.53 22.01 -25.78
N GLU A 106 4.01 22.87 -24.91
CA GLU A 106 2.57 23.18 -24.81
C GLU A 106 1.69 21.93 -24.87
N LEU A 107 2.11 20.88 -24.15
CA LEU A 107 1.44 19.58 -24.21
C LEU A 107 0.05 19.67 -23.53
N ASP A 108 -0.97 19.89 -24.35
CA ASP A 108 -2.38 19.95 -23.92
C ASP A 108 -2.91 18.58 -23.48
N TYR A 109 -2.31 17.49 -23.96
CA TYR A 109 -2.73 16.13 -23.64
C TYR A 109 -1.54 15.23 -23.31
N VAL A 110 -1.62 14.58 -22.14
CA VAL A 110 -0.65 13.58 -21.70
C VAL A 110 -1.42 12.27 -21.49
N PRO A 111 -1.12 11.21 -22.25
CA PRO A 111 -1.81 9.94 -22.11
C PRO A 111 -1.50 9.32 -20.74
N VAL A 112 -2.54 9.01 -19.97
CA VAL A 112 -2.43 8.32 -18.69
C VAL A 112 -1.96 6.89 -18.94
N ARG A 113 -0.71 6.57 -18.53
CA ARG A 113 -0.22 5.18 -18.54
C ARG A 113 -0.89 4.42 -17.39
N SER A 114 -1.76 3.46 -17.71
CA SER A 114 -2.58 2.79 -16.70
C SER A 114 -1.80 1.84 -15.78
N HIS A 115 -0.68 1.25 -16.21
CA HIS A 115 0.11 0.37 -15.34
C HIS A 115 1.59 0.37 -15.74
N VAL A 116 2.49 0.74 -14.82
CA VAL A 116 3.93 0.45 -14.94
C VAL A 116 4.14 -0.94 -14.35
N VAL A 117 4.50 -1.92 -15.18
CA VAL A 117 4.87 -3.25 -14.70
C VAL A 117 6.23 -3.12 -14.03
N ALA A 118 6.28 -3.19 -12.70
CA ALA A 118 7.55 -3.26 -11.99
C ALA A 118 8.29 -4.54 -12.42
N GLN A 119 9.59 -4.43 -12.70
CA GLN A 119 10.42 -5.60 -13.00
C GLN A 119 10.43 -6.52 -11.78
N LEU A 120 10.20 -7.81 -12.00
CA LEU A 120 10.19 -8.81 -10.93
C LEU A 120 11.58 -8.87 -10.24
N PRO A 121 11.63 -9.08 -8.92
CA PRO A 121 12.89 -9.20 -8.19
C PRO A 121 13.74 -10.34 -8.73
N PHE A 122 15.06 -10.14 -8.77
CA PHE A 122 16.02 -11.14 -9.23
C PHE A 122 16.18 -12.22 -8.16
N ARG A 123 15.99 -13.50 -8.51
CA ARG A 123 16.27 -14.64 -7.62
C ARG A 123 17.24 -15.60 -8.32
N GLY A 124 18.48 -15.65 -7.84
CA GLY A 124 19.46 -16.70 -8.19
C GLY A 124 19.75 -16.88 -9.68
N GLY A 125 20.31 -15.87 -10.35
CA GLY A 125 20.91 -16.02 -11.69
C GLY A 125 19.94 -16.20 -12.86
N ARG A 126 18.62 -16.31 -12.62
CA ARG A 126 17.59 -16.38 -13.66
C ARG A 126 16.66 -15.18 -13.58
N ARG A 127 16.48 -14.48 -14.71
CA ARG A 127 15.35 -13.56 -14.87
C ARG A 127 14.07 -14.38 -14.82
N ILE A 128 13.10 -13.97 -14.00
CA ILE A 128 11.76 -14.54 -14.04
C ILE A 128 11.16 -14.10 -15.37
N ASN A 129 10.95 -15.05 -16.29
CA ASN A 129 10.11 -14.80 -17.45
C ASN A 129 8.68 -14.57 -16.93
N GLU A 130 8.14 -13.40 -17.26
CA GLU A 130 6.92 -12.77 -16.73
C GLU A 130 5.73 -13.71 -16.45
N PRO A 131 4.83 -13.41 -15.50
CA PRO A 131 3.45 -13.81 -15.66
C PRO A 131 2.88 -13.07 -16.88
N LEU A 132 2.38 -13.83 -17.86
CA LEU A 132 1.73 -13.34 -19.09
C LEU A 132 0.64 -12.30 -18.78
N HIS A 133 0.98 -11.01 -18.79
CA HIS A 133 -0.02 -9.97 -19.01
C HIS A 133 -0.18 -9.76 -20.51
N GLU A 134 -0.90 -10.68 -21.14
CA GLU A 134 -1.46 -10.37 -22.44
C GLU A 134 -2.47 -9.24 -22.24
N THR A 135 -2.14 -8.02 -22.65
CA THR A 135 -3.16 -7.16 -23.25
C THR A 135 -3.64 -7.88 -24.50
N ILE A 136 -4.53 -8.85 -24.30
CA ILE A 136 -5.17 -9.59 -25.37
C ILE A 136 -5.85 -8.52 -26.23
N SER A 137 -5.38 -8.38 -27.48
CA SER A 137 -5.98 -7.45 -28.43
C SER A 137 -7.49 -7.70 -28.49
N LYS A 138 -8.29 -6.66 -28.79
CA LYS A 138 -9.77 -6.81 -28.92
C LYS A 138 -10.14 -8.00 -29.81
N GLN A 139 -9.33 -8.28 -30.84
CA GLN A 139 -9.50 -9.41 -31.75
C GLN A 139 -9.31 -10.77 -31.05
N LYS A 140 -8.24 -10.93 -30.27
CA LYS A 140 -7.97 -12.19 -29.56
C LYS A 140 -9.00 -12.43 -28.44
N LYS A 141 -9.51 -11.39 -27.77
CA LYS A 141 -10.67 -11.50 -26.84
C LYS A 141 -11.95 -11.95 -27.54
N LYS A 142 -12.21 -11.45 -28.76
CA LYS A 142 -13.37 -11.86 -29.58
C LYS A 142 -13.27 -13.34 -29.96
N GLN A 143 -12.09 -13.82 -30.34
CA GLN A 143 -11.85 -15.23 -30.66
C GLN A 143 -12.07 -16.14 -29.45
N TYR A 144 -11.55 -15.78 -28.26
CA TYR A 144 -11.79 -16.55 -27.04
C TYR A 144 -13.28 -16.68 -26.69
N ARG A 145 -14.06 -15.61 -26.84
CA ARG A 145 -15.51 -15.64 -26.61
C ARG A 145 -16.23 -16.57 -27.59
N GLN A 146 -15.83 -16.57 -28.86
CA GLN A 146 -16.40 -17.46 -29.88
C GLN A 146 -16.08 -18.93 -29.62
N ILE A 147 -14.84 -19.22 -29.18
CA ILE A 147 -14.42 -20.57 -28.81
C ILE A 147 -15.24 -21.06 -27.61
N GLN A 148 -15.39 -20.24 -26.57
CA GLN A 148 -16.22 -20.58 -25.40
C GLN A 148 -17.69 -20.81 -25.75
N ALA A 149 -18.27 -19.98 -26.63
CA ALA A 149 -19.65 -20.17 -27.09
C ALA A 149 -19.83 -21.51 -27.83
N LYS A 150 -18.90 -21.86 -28.72
CA LYS A 150 -18.91 -23.17 -29.42
C LYS A 150 -18.78 -24.34 -28.45
N HIS A 151 -17.92 -24.24 -27.44
CA HIS A 151 -17.80 -25.28 -26.42
C HIS A 151 -19.06 -25.41 -25.55
N ALA A 152 -19.69 -24.30 -25.19
CA ALA A 152 -20.94 -24.30 -24.43
C ALA A 152 -22.10 -24.91 -25.24
N GLU A 153 -22.18 -24.61 -26.53
CA GLU A 153 -23.18 -25.17 -27.44
C GLU A 153 -22.97 -26.67 -27.66
N LYS A 154 -21.72 -27.11 -27.89
CA LYS A 154 -21.37 -28.53 -27.96
C LYS A 154 -21.73 -29.27 -26.66
N LYS A 155 -21.48 -28.65 -25.51
CA LYS A 155 -21.82 -29.24 -24.20
C LYS A 155 -23.34 -29.35 -24.00
N ARG A 156 -24.12 -28.33 -24.39
CA ARG A 156 -25.59 -28.38 -24.36
C ARG A 156 -26.13 -29.48 -25.27
N ARG A 157 -25.57 -29.60 -26.48
CA ARG A 157 -26.00 -30.59 -27.46
C ARG A 157 -25.72 -32.03 -27.00
N ASN A 158 -24.63 -32.24 -26.26
CA ASN A 158 -24.32 -33.53 -25.64
C ASN A 158 -25.12 -33.83 -24.36
N GLN A 159 -25.83 -32.85 -23.78
CA GLN A 159 -26.71 -33.05 -22.61
C GLN A 159 -28.17 -33.30 -23.01
N LEU A 160 -28.51 -33.09 -24.29
CA LEU A 160 -29.84 -33.28 -24.87
C LEU A 160 -29.92 -34.55 -25.74
N SER A 161 -28.83 -35.32 -25.80
CA SER A 161 -28.74 -36.67 -26.37
C SER A 161 -28.55 -37.67 -25.25
#